data_AF-A0A956T3U1-F1
#
_entry.id   AF-A0A956T3U1-F1
#
_cell.length_a   1.000
_cell.length_b   1.000
_cell.length_c   1.000
_cell.angle_alpha   90.00
_cell.angle_beta   90.00
_cell.angle_gamma   90.00
#
_symmetry.space_group_name_H-M   'P 1'
#
loop_
_entity.id
_entity.type
_entity.pdbx_description
1 polymer ?
#
loop_
_entity_poly.entity_id
_entity_poly.type
_entity_poly.pdbx_seq_one_letter_code
_entity_poly.pdbx_strand_id
1 'polypeptide(L)'
;MKRKTRQKWIEAACAGGNAEAYYDLHGVELGQLHESAEAGVVRAQVALGIYYATLRDPDLAKSRSWYLQAALQGDGCAMYEIGFTLLLGEGGPPDTVQGIEWLEKAAFVETWYTEDARRLLGDIYHDGLFGVAQDLERSKYWRSLLS
;
A
#
# COMPACT_ATOMS: atom_id res chain seq x y z
N MET A 1 -10.97 23.02 1.46
CA MET A 1 -12.11 22.15 1.80
C MET A 1 -12.18 20.87 0.93
N LYS A 2 -11.05 20.17 0.70
CA LYS A 2 -10.94 18.97 -0.17
C LYS A 2 -10.51 17.68 0.58
N ARG A 3 -10.31 17.77 1.90
CA ARG A 3 -9.82 16.67 2.77
C ARG A 3 -10.89 15.62 3.06
N LYS A 4 -12.18 16.02 3.09
CA LYS A 4 -13.31 15.16 3.46
C LYS A 4 -13.78 14.19 2.36
N THR A 5 -13.42 14.39 1.10
CA THR A 5 -13.90 13.53 -0.01
C THR A 5 -12.97 12.34 -0.28
N ARG A 6 -11.65 12.51 -0.13
CA ARG A 6 -10.68 11.44 -0.35
C ARG A 6 -10.56 10.48 0.84
N GLN A 7 -10.67 10.98 2.06
CA GLN A 7 -10.72 10.12 3.25
C GLN A 7 -11.99 9.26 3.25
N LYS A 8 -13.13 9.84 2.85
CA LYS A 8 -14.34 9.09 2.50
C LYS A 8 -14.16 8.11 1.33
N TRP A 9 -13.22 8.32 0.42
CA TRP A 9 -13.00 7.48 -0.75
C TRP A 9 -12.35 6.14 -0.34
N ILE A 10 -11.34 6.22 0.52
CA ILE A 10 -10.66 5.05 1.08
C ILE A 10 -11.54 4.40 2.15
N GLU A 11 -12.16 5.19 3.04
CA GLU A 11 -13.06 4.66 4.08
C GLU A 11 -14.35 4.05 3.50
N ALA A 12 -14.93 4.59 2.42
CA ALA A 12 -16.10 3.99 1.78
C ALA A 12 -15.78 2.76 0.92
N ALA A 13 -14.61 2.73 0.27
CA ALA A 13 -14.13 1.53 -0.42
C ALA A 13 -13.87 0.39 0.59
N CYS A 14 -13.30 0.70 1.77
CA CYS A 14 -13.08 -0.27 2.84
C CYS A 14 -14.36 -0.63 3.62
N ALA A 15 -15.30 0.30 3.82
CA ALA A 15 -16.53 0.05 4.58
C ALA A 15 -17.67 -0.60 3.76
N GLY A 16 -17.57 -0.59 2.41
CA GLY A 16 -18.65 -1.01 1.50
C GLY A 16 -18.61 -2.47 1.03
N GLY A 17 -17.53 -3.22 1.29
CA GLY A 17 -17.49 -4.66 1.06
C GLY A 17 -17.54 -5.14 -0.41
N ASN A 18 -17.36 -4.26 -1.41
CA ASN A 18 -17.01 -4.66 -2.77
C ASN A 18 -16.46 -3.46 -3.57
N ALA A 19 -15.18 -3.48 -3.97
CA ALA A 19 -14.66 -2.48 -4.92
C ALA A 19 -15.38 -2.51 -6.26
N GLU A 20 -15.82 -3.68 -6.74
CA GLU A 20 -16.56 -3.83 -8.00
C GLU A 20 -17.81 -2.93 -8.02
N ALA A 21 -18.61 -2.97 -6.95
CA ALA A 21 -19.78 -2.10 -6.81
C ALA A 21 -19.42 -0.60 -6.76
N TYR A 22 -18.22 -0.27 -6.26
CA TYR A 22 -17.72 1.10 -6.22
C TYR A 22 -17.35 1.60 -7.63
N TYR A 23 -16.54 0.86 -8.39
CA TYR A 23 -16.14 1.26 -9.75
C TYR A 23 -17.33 1.28 -10.71
N ASP A 24 -18.28 0.34 -10.55
CA ASP A 24 -19.56 0.31 -11.27
C ASP A 24 -20.41 1.56 -10.94
N LEU A 25 -20.57 1.91 -9.66
CA LEU A 25 -21.37 3.06 -9.23
C LEU A 25 -20.79 4.40 -9.70
N HIS A 26 -19.46 4.50 -9.78
CA HIS A 26 -18.78 5.71 -10.21
C HIS A 26 -18.57 5.81 -11.73
N GLY A 27 -19.06 4.83 -12.50
CA GLY A 27 -18.98 4.82 -13.95
C GLY A 27 -17.54 4.80 -14.47
N VAL A 28 -16.59 4.33 -13.65
CA VAL A 28 -15.21 4.13 -14.10
C VAL A 28 -15.18 2.79 -14.81
N GLU A 29 -15.18 2.83 -16.13
CA GLU A 29 -15.09 1.63 -16.93
C GLU A 29 -13.76 0.93 -16.63
N LEU A 30 -13.84 -0.28 -16.08
CA LEU A 30 -12.67 -1.05 -15.67
C LEU A 30 -11.68 -1.23 -16.83
N GLY A 31 -12.17 -1.29 -18.08
CA GLY A 31 -11.35 -1.29 -19.29
C GLY A 31 -10.48 -0.04 -19.41
N GLN A 32 -11.06 1.16 -19.28
CA GLN A 32 -10.31 2.42 -19.34
C GLN A 32 -9.30 2.56 -18.19
N LEU A 33 -9.64 2.01 -17.01
CA LEU A 33 -8.73 1.98 -15.88
C LEU A 33 -7.51 1.10 -16.16
N HIS A 34 -7.70 -0.08 -16.79
CA HIS A 34 -6.63 -0.93 -17.25
C HIS A 34 -5.77 -0.25 -18.31
N GLU A 35 -6.37 0.34 -19.35
CA GLU A 35 -5.64 1.06 -20.40
C GLU A 35 -4.78 2.19 -19.81
N SER A 36 -5.32 2.94 -18.85
CA SER A 36 -4.60 4.02 -18.18
C SER A 36 -3.44 3.50 -17.32
N ALA A 37 -3.64 2.39 -16.61
CA ALA A 37 -2.59 1.78 -15.80
C ALA A 37 -1.47 1.19 -16.65
N GLU A 38 -1.81 0.57 -17.78
CA GLU A 38 -0.87 0.07 -18.78
C GLU A 38 -0.10 1.21 -19.47
N ALA A 39 -0.75 2.36 -19.68
CA ALA A 39 -0.09 3.58 -20.15
C ALA A 39 0.81 4.25 -19.09
N GLY A 40 0.97 3.63 -17.90
CA GLY A 40 1.88 4.10 -16.85
C GLY A 40 1.27 5.14 -15.92
N VAL A 41 -0.03 5.42 -15.99
CA VAL A 41 -0.67 6.40 -15.09
C VAL A 41 -0.66 5.84 -13.66
N VAL A 42 0.23 6.36 -12.83
CA VAL A 42 0.45 5.94 -11.42
C VAL A 42 -0.85 5.81 -10.63
N ARG A 43 -1.76 6.79 -10.74
CA ARG A 43 -3.04 6.75 -10.03
C ARG A 43 -3.95 5.61 -10.46
N ALA A 44 -3.91 5.23 -11.74
CA ALA A 44 -4.67 4.11 -12.27
C ALA A 44 -4.08 2.78 -11.77
N GLN A 45 -2.76 2.66 -11.72
CA GLN A 45 -2.08 1.50 -11.14
C GLN A 45 -2.42 1.34 -9.65
N VAL A 46 -2.35 2.41 -8.85
CA VAL A 46 -2.79 2.37 -7.43
C VAL A 46 -4.26 1.95 -7.32
N ALA A 47 -5.13 2.50 -8.17
CA ALA A 47 -6.55 2.14 -8.17
C ALA A 47 -6.78 0.67 -8.55
N LEU A 48 -6.05 0.09 -9.50
CA LEU A 48 -6.13 -1.35 -9.80
C LEU A 48 -5.58 -2.19 -8.64
N GLY A 49 -4.51 -1.74 -7.99
CA GLY A 49 -4.00 -2.35 -6.76
C GLY A 49 -5.09 -2.48 -5.70
N ILE A 50 -5.80 -1.39 -5.42
CA ILE A 50 -6.93 -1.35 -4.48
C ILE A 50 -8.06 -2.26 -4.97
N TYR A 51 -8.45 -2.13 -6.25
CA TYR A 51 -9.53 -2.91 -6.84
C TYR A 51 -9.33 -4.40 -6.60
N TYR A 52 -8.18 -4.94 -7.00
CA TYR A 52 -7.89 -6.38 -6.87
C TYR A 52 -7.75 -6.84 -5.42
N ALA A 53 -7.32 -5.97 -4.49
CA ALA A 53 -7.25 -6.29 -3.07
C ALA A 53 -8.61 -6.33 -2.36
N THR A 54 -9.64 -5.68 -2.93
CA THR A 54 -10.93 -5.43 -2.26
C THR A 54 -12.12 -6.05 -3.00
N LEU A 55 -11.85 -6.93 -3.96
CA LEU A 55 -12.86 -7.83 -4.53
C LEU A 55 -13.45 -8.73 -3.43
N ARG A 56 -14.66 -9.24 -3.67
CA ARG A 56 -15.24 -10.29 -2.83
C ARG A 56 -14.30 -11.48 -2.66
N ASP A 57 -13.63 -11.87 -3.75
CA ASP A 57 -12.56 -12.85 -3.80
C ASP A 57 -11.28 -12.14 -4.30
N PRO A 58 -10.42 -11.63 -3.38
CA PRO A 58 -9.25 -10.83 -3.75
C PRO A 58 -8.22 -11.55 -4.62
N ASP A 59 -7.73 -10.86 -5.66
CA ASP A 59 -6.57 -11.28 -6.44
C ASP A 59 -5.34 -10.52 -5.95
N LEU A 60 -4.79 -10.97 -4.82
CA LEU A 60 -3.67 -10.29 -4.16
C LEU A 60 -2.39 -10.31 -5.02
N ALA A 61 -2.24 -11.29 -5.92
CA ALA A 61 -1.11 -11.35 -6.83
C ALA A 61 -1.17 -10.21 -7.86
N LYS A 62 -2.34 -9.97 -8.46
CA LYS A 62 -2.54 -8.80 -9.32
C LYS A 62 -2.44 -7.50 -8.55
N SER A 63 -3.04 -7.42 -7.37
CA SER A 63 -2.93 -6.22 -6.52
C SER A 63 -1.46 -5.85 -6.27
N ARG A 64 -0.67 -6.82 -5.81
CA ARG A 64 0.78 -6.68 -5.58
C ARG A 64 1.52 -6.23 -6.84
N SER A 65 1.16 -6.76 -8.01
CA SER A 65 1.79 -6.36 -9.28
C SER A 65 1.54 -4.89 -9.64
N TRP A 66 0.31 -4.40 -9.46
CA TRP A 66 -0.04 -3.02 -9.75
C TRP A 66 0.55 -2.04 -8.74
N TYR A 67 0.56 -2.39 -7.45
CA TYR A 67 1.26 -1.60 -6.45
C TYR A 67 2.76 -1.54 -6.72
N LEU A 68 3.40 -2.65 -7.11
CA LEU A 68 4.80 -2.63 -7.46
C LEU A 68 5.09 -1.65 -8.61
N GLN A 69 4.26 -1.63 -9.65
CA GLN A 69 4.43 -0.68 -10.76
C GLN A 69 4.29 0.77 -10.30
N ALA A 70 3.31 1.09 -9.46
CA ALA A 70 3.14 2.44 -8.93
C ALA A 70 4.29 2.83 -7.98
N ALA A 71 4.77 1.91 -7.15
CA ALA A 71 5.87 2.12 -6.22
C ALA A 71 7.20 2.40 -6.97
N LEU A 72 7.45 1.69 -8.07
CA LEU A 72 8.60 1.93 -8.96
C LEU A 72 8.58 3.33 -9.58
N GLN A 73 7.40 3.94 -9.71
CA GLN A 73 7.24 5.32 -10.19
C GLN A 73 7.27 6.38 -9.09
N GLY A 74 7.53 6.00 -7.84
CA GLY A 74 7.67 6.94 -6.73
C GLY A 74 6.41 7.16 -5.90
N ASP A 75 5.33 6.41 -6.11
CA ASP A 75 4.12 6.58 -5.30
C ASP A 75 4.31 6.02 -3.88
N GLY A 76 4.33 6.91 -2.89
CA GLY A 76 4.55 6.53 -1.49
C GLY A 76 3.44 5.66 -0.89
N CYS A 77 2.21 5.71 -1.42
CA CYS A 77 1.13 4.83 -0.96
C CYS A 77 1.39 3.40 -1.44
N ALA A 78 1.71 3.26 -2.72
CA ALA A 78 2.07 1.98 -3.31
C ALA A 78 3.33 1.37 -2.68
N MET A 79 4.32 2.20 -2.30
CA MET A 79 5.50 1.75 -1.55
C MET A 79 5.13 1.12 -0.20
N TYR A 80 4.20 1.72 0.54
CA TYR A 80 3.73 1.14 1.80
C TYR A 80 3.02 -0.20 1.56
N GLU A 81 2.08 -0.24 0.61
CA GLU A 81 1.31 -1.45 0.30
C GLU A 81 2.19 -2.60 -0.19
N ILE A 82 3.13 -2.33 -1.10
CA ILE A 82 4.05 -3.37 -1.57
C ILE A 82 4.96 -3.85 -0.43
N GLY A 83 5.43 -2.94 0.43
CA GLY A 83 6.24 -3.28 1.60
C GLY A 83 5.50 -4.20 2.57
N PHE A 84 4.24 -3.87 2.86
CA PHE A 84 3.40 -4.64 3.78
C PHE A 84 3.02 -6.02 3.20
N THR A 85 2.58 -6.07 1.95
CA THR A 85 2.23 -7.36 1.30
C THR A 85 3.43 -8.29 1.14
N LEU A 86 4.63 -7.74 0.91
CA LEU A 86 5.89 -8.52 0.91
C LEU A 86 6.21 -9.13 2.27
N LEU A 87 5.97 -8.41 3.38
CA LEU A 87 6.19 -8.93 4.73
C LEU A 87 5.21 -10.07 5.08
N LEU A 88 3.94 -9.94 4.67
CA LEU A 88 2.92 -10.93 4.93
C LEU A 88 2.98 -12.15 4.00
N GLY A 89 3.61 -12.02 2.83
CA GLY A 89 3.50 -13.03 1.78
C GLY A 89 2.11 -13.07 1.16
N GLU A 90 1.46 -11.91 1.05
CA GLU A 90 0.18 -11.79 0.36
C GLU A 90 0.41 -11.67 -1.15
N GLY A 91 -0.35 -12.42 -1.94
CA GLY A 91 -0.22 -12.44 -3.39
C GLY A 91 1.09 -13.05 -3.93
N GLY A 92 1.87 -13.72 -3.09
CA GLY A 92 3.13 -14.37 -3.46
C GLY A 92 3.95 -14.77 -2.23
N PRO A 93 5.15 -15.35 -2.39
CA PRO A 93 5.98 -15.67 -1.23
C PRO A 93 6.37 -14.40 -0.46
N PRO A 94 6.55 -14.50 0.87
CA PRO A 94 7.06 -13.40 1.68
C PRO A 94 8.50 -13.09 1.31
N ASP A 95 8.84 -11.80 1.37
CA ASP A 95 10.21 -11.31 1.22
C ASP A 95 10.40 -10.15 2.19
N THR A 96 10.86 -10.49 3.40
CA THR A 96 11.05 -9.53 4.48
C THR A 96 12.04 -8.44 4.12
N VAL A 97 13.10 -8.77 3.38
CA VAL A 97 14.17 -7.83 3.03
C VAL A 97 13.60 -6.76 2.10
N GLN A 98 12.99 -7.17 0.99
CA GLN A 98 12.36 -6.22 0.07
C GLN A 98 11.20 -5.48 0.73
N GLY A 99 10.43 -6.16 1.59
CA GLY A 99 9.32 -5.55 2.33
C GLY A 99 9.77 -4.36 3.17
N ILE A 100 10.85 -4.55 3.95
CA ILE A 100 11.46 -3.48 4.74
C ILE A 100 12.00 -2.37 3.85
N GLU A 101 12.73 -2.67 2.78
CA GLU A 101 13.27 -1.65 1.87
C GLU A 101 12.18 -0.73 1.30
N TRP A 102 11.01 -1.28 0.96
CA TRP A 102 9.88 -0.49 0.47
C TRP A 102 9.23 0.35 1.57
N LEU A 103 9.08 -0.20 2.78
CA LEU A 103 8.59 0.57 3.93
C LEU A 103 9.55 1.71 4.31
N GLU A 104 10.86 1.48 4.25
CA GLU A 104 11.86 2.50 4.52
C GLU A 104 11.74 3.66 3.52
N LYS A 105 11.53 3.35 2.23
CA LYS A 105 11.23 4.38 1.22
C LYS A 105 9.92 5.12 1.54
N ALA A 106 8.84 4.40 1.86
CA ALA A 106 7.55 4.99 2.19
C ALA A 106 7.62 5.93 3.41
N ALA A 107 8.47 5.61 4.40
CA ALA A 107 8.69 6.42 5.60
C ALA A 107 9.33 7.80 5.34
N PHE A 108 9.87 8.04 4.15
CA PHE A 108 10.46 9.33 3.76
C PHE A 108 9.68 10.10 2.69
N VAL A 109 8.66 9.50 2.08
CA VAL A 109 7.77 10.21 1.16
C VAL A 109 6.62 10.81 1.95
N GLU A 110 6.41 12.13 1.89
CA GLU A 110 5.28 12.80 2.56
C GLU A 110 3.94 12.37 1.97
N THR A 111 3.34 11.37 2.60
CA THR A 111 2.03 10.83 2.29
C THR A 111 1.27 10.60 3.60
N TRP A 112 0.05 10.09 3.50
CA TRP A 112 -0.71 9.73 4.68
C TRP A 112 -0.20 8.44 5.35
N TYR A 113 0.52 7.58 4.62
CA TYR A 113 1.13 6.36 5.15
C TYR A 113 2.51 6.59 5.78
N THR A 114 3.09 7.79 5.71
CA THR A 114 4.46 8.04 6.19
C THR A 114 4.63 7.67 7.66
N GLU A 115 3.68 8.07 8.50
CA GLU A 115 3.70 7.74 9.93
C GLU A 115 3.41 6.25 10.17
N ASP A 116 2.54 5.63 9.37
CA ASP A 116 2.24 4.19 9.46
C ASP A 116 3.46 3.35 9.11
N ALA A 117 4.20 3.71 8.05
CA ALA A 117 5.46 3.08 7.66
C ALA A 117 6.51 3.21 8.78
N ARG A 118 6.68 4.41 9.35
CA ARG A 118 7.60 4.66 10.48
C ARG A 118 7.23 3.84 11.71
N ARG A 119 5.95 3.78 12.04
CA ARG A 119 5.45 3.01 13.19
C ARG A 119 5.68 1.53 12.99
N LEU A 120 5.30 0.99 11.83
CA LEU A 120 5.49 -0.41 11.49
C LEU A 120 6.97 -0.80 11.51
N LEU A 121 7.87 0.00 10.91
CA LEU A 121 9.31 -0.24 11.01
C LEU A 121 9.78 -0.23 12.46
N GLY A 122 9.31 0.72 13.26
CA GLY A 122 9.56 0.75 14.70
C GLY A 122 9.17 -0.55 15.40
N ASP A 123 7.96 -1.05 15.12
CA ASP A 123 7.42 -2.26 15.72
C ASP A 123 8.15 -3.53 15.24
N ILE A 124 8.51 -3.60 13.96
CA ILE A 124 9.30 -4.70 13.38
C ILE A 124 10.62 -4.85 14.14
N TYR A 125 11.36 -3.75 14.33
CA TYR A 125 12.63 -3.79 15.06
C TYR A 125 12.45 -3.90 16.57
N HIS A 126 11.36 -3.39 17.13
CA HIS A 126 11.09 -3.48 18.57
C HIS A 126 10.74 -4.91 18.99
N ASP A 127 9.88 -5.60 18.24
CA ASP A 127 9.35 -6.92 18.61
C ASP A 127 10.07 -8.07 17.88
N GLY A 128 10.91 -7.77 16.88
CA GLY A 128 11.57 -8.78 16.05
C GLY A 128 10.60 -9.53 15.14
N LEU A 129 9.75 -8.78 14.42
CA LEU A 129 8.70 -9.35 13.56
C LEU A 129 9.25 -9.83 12.22
N PHE A 130 8.49 -10.69 11.53
CA PHE A 130 8.79 -11.17 10.17
C PHE A 130 10.18 -11.81 10.00
N GLY A 131 10.73 -12.39 11.08
CA GLY A 131 12.06 -13.02 11.08
C GLY A 131 13.21 -12.03 11.23
N VAL A 132 12.93 -10.76 11.53
CA VAL A 132 13.93 -9.73 11.84
C VAL A 132 14.37 -9.87 13.29
N ALA A 133 15.66 -9.74 13.57
CA ALA A 133 16.14 -9.68 14.96
C ALA A 133 15.72 -8.37 15.63
N GLN A 134 15.42 -8.42 16.92
CA GLN A 134 15.14 -7.22 17.71
C GLN A 134 16.33 -6.24 17.66
N ASP A 135 16.04 -4.98 17.36
CA ASP A 135 16.99 -3.87 17.33
C ASP A 135 16.32 -2.62 17.92
N LEU A 136 16.57 -2.40 19.21
CA LEU A 136 15.96 -1.28 19.95
C LEU A 136 16.46 0.08 19.47
N GLU A 137 17.65 0.17 18.89
CA GLU A 137 18.19 1.43 18.38
C GLU A 137 17.51 1.82 17.07
N ARG A 138 17.35 0.87 16.14
CA ARG A 138 16.53 1.09 14.94
C ARG A 138 15.07 1.38 15.27
N SER A 139 14.49 0.67 16.23
CA SER A 139 13.14 0.96 16.72
C SER A 139 13.00 2.41 17.20
N LYS A 140 13.93 2.86 18.07
CA LYS A 140 13.93 4.25 18.56
C LYS A 140 14.10 5.24 17.43
N TYR A 141 14.99 4.97 16.46
CA TYR A 141 15.17 5.82 15.30
C TYR A 141 13.86 6.03 14.53
N TRP A 142 13.19 4.95 14.13
CA TRP A 142 11.93 5.05 13.36
C TRP A 142 10.81 5.72 14.16
N ARG A 143 10.70 5.42 15.46
CA ARG A 143 9.72 6.07 16.34
C ARG A 143 10.03 7.55 16.60
N SER A 144 11.30 7.96 16.57
CA SER A 144 11.70 9.37 16.73
C SER A 144 11.29 10.26 15.55
N LEU A 145 11.01 9.65 14.40
CA LEU A 145 10.53 10.35 13.20
C LEU A 145 9.01 10.58 13.21
N LEU A 146 8.27 10.12 14.22
CA LEU A 146 6.84 10.41 14.36
C LEU A 146 6.66 11.82 14.94
N SER A 147 5.81 12.65 14.33
CA SER A 147 5.59 14.06 14.72
C SER A 147 4.35 14.28 15.58
#